data_AF-A0A9E4KBI4-F1
#
_entry.id   AF-A0A9E4KBI4-F1
#
_cell.length_a   1.000
_cell.length_b   1.000
_cell.length_c   1.000
_cell.angle_alpha   90.00
_cell.angle_beta   90.00
_cell.angle_gamma   90.00
#
_symmetry.space_group_name_H-M   'P 1'
#
loop_
_entity.id
_entity.type
_entity.pdbx_description
1 polymer ?
#
loop_
_entity_poly.entity_id
_entity_poly.type
_entity_poly.pdbx_seq_one_letter_code
_entity_poly.pdbx_strand_id
1 'polypeptide(L)'
;MGMLRNLFALIGLLAVIGAAALYAKFNSALDGFDPGAGDVFKEFGQALVESKSAAEASIWKVQVEEGLSADDVEETMKFVANEHNMSNVGELPLSLDIEAKSGSDYRFVKIYLF
;
A
#
# COMPACT_ATOMS: atom_id res chain seq x y z
N MET A 1 -40.92 -31.80 1.92
CA MET A 1 -39.66 -31.88 1.13
C MET A 1 -39.61 -30.92 -0.06
N GLY A 2 -40.62 -30.84 -0.93
CA GLY A 2 -40.58 -29.95 -2.11
C GLY A 2 -40.56 -28.44 -1.80
N MET A 3 -41.36 -27.97 -0.85
CA MET A 3 -41.45 -26.54 -0.50
C MET A 3 -40.13 -25.98 0.05
N LEU A 4 -39.43 -26.72 0.92
CA LEU A 4 -38.10 -26.32 1.42
C LEU A 4 -37.06 -26.27 0.30
N ARG A 5 -37.06 -27.24 -0.61
CA ARG A 5 -36.15 -27.24 -1.77
C ARG A 5 -36.40 -26.05 -2.70
N ASN A 6 -37.66 -25.71 -2.94
CA ASN A 6 -38.02 -24.55 -3.75
C ASN A 6 -37.65 -23.23 -3.06
N LEU A 7 -37.78 -23.15 -1.73
CA LEU A 7 -37.35 -21.97 -0.96
C LEU A 7 -35.83 -21.78 -1.03
N PHE A 8 -35.04 -22.84 -0.82
CA PHE A 8 -33.58 -22.77 -0.98
C PHE A 8 -33.16 -22.46 -2.42
N ALA A 9 -33.88 -22.99 -3.43
CA ALA A 9 -33.63 -22.65 -4.83
C ALA A 9 -33.92 -21.18 -5.13
N LEU A 10 -34.98 -20.61 -4.56
CA LEU A 10 -35.31 -19.19 -4.69
C LEU A 10 -34.25 -18.31 -4.01
N ILE A 11 -33.82 -18.67 -2.80
CA ILE A 11 -32.75 -17.95 -2.09
C ILE A 11 -31.44 -18.03 -2.87
N GLY A 12 -31.10 -19.21 -3.39
CA GLY A 12 -29.93 -19.39 -4.25
C GLY A 12 -29.99 -18.53 -5.52
N LEU A 13 -31.15 -18.50 -6.18
CA LEU A 13 -31.36 -17.67 -7.37
C LEU A 13 -31.23 -16.18 -7.04
N LEU A 14 -31.82 -15.71 -5.94
CA LEU A 14 -31.70 -14.33 -5.48
C LEU A 14 -30.25 -13.97 -5.11
N ALA A 15 -29.52 -14.89 -4.47
CA ALA A 15 -28.11 -14.70 -4.15
C ALA A 15 -27.26 -14.58 -5.42
N VAL A 16 -27.49 -15.41 -6.44
CA VAL A 16 -26.79 -15.36 -7.72
C VAL A 16 -27.09 -14.05 -8.47
N ILE A 17 -28.36 -13.64 -8.53
CA ILE A 17 -28.76 -12.36 -9.15
C ILE A 17 -28.12 -11.18 -8.42
N GLY A 18 -28.14 -11.20 -7.09
CA GLY A 18 -27.51 -10.17 -6.26
C GLY A 18 -26.00 -10.10 -6.49
N ALA A 19 -25.31 -11.25 -6.52
CA ALA A 19 -23.88 -11.32 -6.81
C ALA A 19 -23.55 -10.81 -8.21
N ALA A 20 -24.34 -11.15 -9.23
CA ALA A 20 -24.16 -10.67 -10.60
C ALA A 20 -24.34 -9.14 -10.69
N ALA A 21 -25.35 -8.59 -10.02
CA ALA A 21 -25.58 -7.14 -9.97
C ALA A 21 -24.44 -6.39 -9.25
N LEU A 22 -23.95 -6.93 -8.13
CA LEU A 22 -22.79 -6.39 -7.42
C LEU A 22 -21.53 -6.46 -8.27
N TYR A 23 -21.28 -7.59 -8.95
CA TYR A 23 -20.15 -7.75 -9.86
C TYR A 23 -20.18 -6.74 -11.01
N ALA A 24 -21.33 -6.56 -11.67
CA ALA A 24 -21.49 -5.58 -12.75
C ALA A 24 -21.23 -4.15 -12.25
N LYS A 25 -21.77 -3.79 -11.07
CA LYS A 25 -21.54 -2.47 -10.45
C LYS A 25 -20.08 -2.26 -10.05
N PHE A 26 -19.43 -3.29 -9.50
CA PHE A 26 -18.05 -3.22 -9.05
C PHE A 26 -17.08 -3.14 -10.22
N ASN A 27 -17.27 -3.94 -11.27
CA ASN A 27 -16.46 -3.85 -12.49
C ASN A 27 -16.56 -2.48 -13.14
N SER A 28 -17.77 -1.90 -13.25
CA SER A 28 -17.92 -0.55 -13.80
C SER A 28 -17.26 0.52 -12.92
N ALA A 29 -17.15 0.31 -11.61
CA ALA A 29 -16.46 1.22 -10.71
C ALA A 29 -14.94 1.07 -10.80
N LEU A 30 -14.44 -0.13 -11.11
CA LEU A 30 -13.02 -0.40 -11.25
C LEU A 30 -12.44 -0.03 -12.62
N ASP A 31 -13.27 0.14 -13.65
CA ASP A 31 -12.86 0.41 -15.03
C ASP A 31 -12.04 1.71 -15.20
N GLY A 32 -12.13 2.64 -14.24
CA GLY A 32 -11.37 3.88 -14.22
C GLY A 32 -10.11 3.87 -13.36
N PHE A 33 -9.78 2.74 -12.72
CA PHE A 33 -8.59 2.62 -11.88
C PHE A 33 -7.38 2.12 -12.68
N ASP A 34 -6.19 2.45 -12.20
CA ASP A 34 -4.95 1.93 -12.78
C ASP A 34 -4.88 0.40 -12.71
N PRO A 35 -4.25 -0.25 -13.72
CA PRO A 35 -3.92 -1.66 -13.64
C PRO A 35 -3.15 -1.97 -12.35
N GLY A 36 -3.71 -2.83 -11.49
CA GLY A 36 -3.11 -3.20 -10.19
C GLY A 36 -3.69 -2.47 -8.98
N ALA A 37 -4.59 -1.48 -9.15
CA ALA A 37 -5.22 -0.80 -8.02
C ALA A 37 -5.93 -1.76 -7.05
N GLY A 38 -6.58 -2.80 -7.58
CA GLY A 38 -7.24 -3.83 -6.76
C GLY A 38 -6.28 -4.55 -5.82
N ASP A 39 -5.06 -4.85 -6.27
CA ASP A 39 -4.03 -5.50 -5.45
C ASP A 39 -3.52 -4.55 -4.36
N VAL A 40 -3.27 -3.28 -4.72
CA VAL A 40 -2.87 -2.24 -3.75
C VAL A 40 -3.92 -2.04 -2.66
N PHE A 41 -5.21 -1.94 -3.03
CA PHE A 41 -6.29 -1.79 -2.04
C PHE A 41 -6.46 -3.04 -1.18
N LYS A 42 -6.20 -4.23 -1.74
CA LYS A 42 -6.23 -5.48 -0.97
C LYS A 42 -5.10 -5.53 0.05
N GLU A 43 -3.87 -5.17 -0.34
CA GLU A 43 -2.72 -5.10 0.56
C GLU A 43 -2.96 -4.08 1.68
N PHE A 44 -3.44 -2.88 1.35
CA PHE A 44 -3.86 -1.88 2.34
C PHE A 44 -4.91 -2.43 3.29
N GLY A 45 -5.94 -3.13 2.77
CA GLY A 45 -6.99 -3.73 3.58
C GLY A 45 -6.46 -4.80 4.54
N GLN A 46 -5.51 -5.63 4.10
CA GLN A 46 -4.83 -6.62 4.95
C GLN A 46 -4.03 -5.92 6.06
N ALA A 47 -3.19 -4.95 5.69
CA ALA A 47 -2.39 -4.19 6.63
C ALA A 47 -3.26 -3.42 7.64
N LEU A 48 -4.43 -2.92 7.24
CA LEU A 48 -5.38 -2.25 8.13
C LEU A 48 -6.02 -3.23 9.13
N VAL A 49 -6.38 -4.43 8.68
CA VAL A 49 -6.95 -5.46 9.56
C VAL A 49 -5.91 -5.92 10.59
N GLU A 50 -4.65 -6.01 10.22
CA GLU A 50 -3.55 -6.43 11.09
C GLU A 50 -3.12 -5.34 12.07
N SER A 51 -2.79 -4.15 11.57
CA SER A 51 -2.28 -3.03 12.39
C SER A 51 -3.36 -2.31 13.19
N LYS A 52 -4.63 -2.41 12.77
CA LYS A 52 -5.75 -1.57 13.26
C LYS A 52 -5.48 -0.07 13.12
N SER A 53 -4.54 0.33 12.25
CA SER A 53 -4.11 1.71 12.07
C SER A 53 -4.06 2.05 10.58
N ALA A 54 -4.89 2.99 10.15
CA ALA A 54 -4.87 3.45 8.76
C ALA A 54 -3.53 4.12 8.40
N ALA A 55 -2.91 4.81 9.36
CA ALA A 55 -1.61 5.46 9.15
C ALA A 55 -0.49 4.43 8.95
N GLU A 56 -0.50 3.33 9.70
CA GLU A 56 0.48 2.26 9.48
C GLU A 56 0.22 1.49 8.19
N ALA A 57 -1.05 1.20 7.89
CA ALA A 57 -1.45 0.50 6.68
C ALA A 57 -1.12 1.26 5.39
N SER A 58 -0.99 2.59 5.44
CA SER A 58 -0.60 3.42 4.30
C SER A 58 0.91 3.50 4.05
N ILE A 59 1.75 2.87 4.88
CA ILE A 59 3.21 2.94 4.75
C ILE A 59 3.74 1.63 4.16
N TRP A 60 4.40 1.73 3.01
CA TRP A 60 5.20 0.63 2.48
C TRP A 60 6.58 0.59 3.14
N LYS A 61 6.98 -0.61 3.57
CA LYS A 61 8.28 -0.88 4.17
C LYS A 61 9.01 -1.90 3.30
N VAL A 62 10.17 -1.53 2.78
CA VAL A 62 11.03 -2.42 2.00
C VAL A 62 12.32 -2.62 2.78
N GLN A 63 12.62 -3.87 3.12
CA GLN A 63 13.86 -4.21 3.81
C GLN A 63 15.01 -4.22 2.80
N VAL A 64 16.09 -3.51 3.14
CA VAL A 64 17.31 -3.46 2.34
C VAL A 64 18.16 -4.71 2.59
N GLU A 65 18.88 -5.16 1.56
CA GLU A 65 19.81 -6.30 1.64
C GLU A 65 20.94 -6.05 2.65
N GLU A 66 21.45 -7.12 3.26
CA GLU A 66 22.57 -7.04 4.20
C GLU A 66 23.86 -6.58 3.50
N GLY A 67 24.64 -5.75 4.20
CA GLY A 67 25.92 -5.25 3.70
C GLY A 67 25.84 -3.97 2.86
N LEU A 68 24.64 -3.52 2.49
CA LEU A 68 24.45 -2.21 1.86
C LEU A 68 24.58 -1.08 2.88
N SER A 69 25.33 -0.04 2.53
CA SER A 69 25.38 1.19 3.30
C SER A 69 24.17 2.08 3.01
N ALA A 70 23.88 3.04 3.90
CA ALA A 70 22.81 4.02 3.67
C ALA A 70 23.08 4.88 2.41
N ASP A 71 24.35 5.16 2.12
CA ASP A 71 24.75 5.94 0.94
C ASP A 71 24.51 5.15 -0.36
N ASP A 72 24.80 3.84 -0.39
CA ASP A 72 24.51 2.98 -1.55
C ASP A 72 23.02 2.97 -1.89
N VAL A 73 22.18 2.89 -0.86
CA VAL A 73 20.72 2.91 -0.99
C VAL A 73 20.25 4.27 -1.49
N GLU A 74 20.77 5.36 -0.91
CA GLU A 74 20.42 6.73 -1.31
C GLU A 74 20.78 7.02 -2.77
N GLU A 75 21.99 6.65 -3.20
CA GLU A 75 22.43 6.84 -4.57
C GLU A 75 21.54 6.07 -5.56
N THR A 76 21.22 4.81 -5.22
CA THR A 76 20.33 3.98 -6.04
C THR A 76 18.92 4.56 -6.11
N MET A 77 18.36 5.02 -4.99
CA MET A 77 17.05 5.67 -4.96
C MET A 77 17.00 6.92 -5.85
N LYS A 78 18.04 7.76 -5.79
CA LYS A 78 18.15 8.96 -6.63
C LYS A 78 18.25 8.61 -8.12
N PHE A 79 19.02 7.57 -8.45
CA PHE A 79 19.16 7.09 -9.82
C PHE A 79 17.81 6.64 -10.39
N VAL A 80 17.11 5.74 -9.67
CA VAL A 80 15.79 5.23 -10.09
C VAL A 80 14.75 6.34 -10.17
N ALA A 81 14.72 7.26 -9.20
CA ALA A 81 13.82 8.42 -9.23
C ALA A 81 13.99 9.23 -10.52
N ASN A 82 15.23 9.51 -10.93
CA ASN A 82 15.51 10.23 -12.17
C ASN A 82 15.05 9.45 -13.42
N GLU A 83 15.23 8.13 -13.46
CA GLU A 83 14.72 7.28 -14.58
C GLU A 83 13.19 7.39 -14.72
N HIS A 84 12.50 7.58 -13.60
CA HIS A 84 11.05 7.79 -13.55
C HIS A 84 10.62 9.27 -13.64
N ASN A 85 11.54 10.19 -13.97
CA ASN A 85 11.30 11.63 -14.05
C ASN A 85 10.82 12.26 -12.73
N MET A 86 11.20 11.68 -11.60
CA MET A 86 10.98 12.23 -10.26
C MET A 86 12.18 13.07 -9.87
N SER A 87 11.97 14.35 -9.59
CA SER A 87 13.06 15.30 -9.32
C SER A 87 13.27 15.42 -7.83
N ASN A 88 14.50 15.27 -7.38
CA ASN A 88 14.82 15.55 -5.98
C ASN A 88 14.63 17.05 -5.67
N VAL A 89 13.58 17.36 -4.90
CA VAL A 89 13.20 18.73 -4.50
C VAL A 89 13.54 19.05 -3.04
N GLY A 90 14.04 18.08 -2.28
CA GLY A 90 14.45 18.33 -0.90
C GLY A 90 14.87 17.08 -0.15
N GLU A 91 15.73 17.30 0.85
CA GLU A 91 16.22 16.25 1.74
C GLU A 91 16.26 16.78 3.17
N LEU A 92 15.82 15.96 4.12
CA LEU A 92 15.85 16.28 5.55
C LEU A 92 16.64 15.21 6.31
N PRO A 93 17.92 15.46 6.64
CA PRO A 93 18.75 14.52 7.40
C PRO A 93 18.39 14.56 8.89
N LEU A 94 17.27 13.94 9.26
CA LEU A 94 16.72 13.98 10.61
C LEU A 94 17.67 13.40 11.67
N SER A 95 18.42 12.34 11.35
CA SER A 95 19.38 11.76 12.30
C SER A 95 20.43 12.78 12.73
N LEU A 96 21.01 13.53 11.79
CA LEU A 96 22.01 14.56 12.09
C LEU A 96 21.44 15.70 12.93
N ASP A 97 20.21 16.13 12.65
CA ASP A 97 19.52 17.16 13.45
C ASP A 97 19.27 16.70 14.90
N ILE A 98 18.86 15.44 15.07
CA ILE A 98 18.63 14.84 16.40
C ILE A 98 19.96 14.68 17.15
N GLU A 99 21.01 14.20 16.51
CA GLU A 99 22.35 14.05 17.11
C GLU A 99 22.90 15.41 17.55
N ALA A 100 22.79 16.43 16.70
CA ALA A 100 23.24 17.78 17.00
C ALA A 100 22.50 18.40 18.20
N LYS A 101 21.20 18.10 18.36
CA LYS A 101 20.37 18.61 19.46
C LYS A 101 20.50 17.81 20.75
N SER A 102 20.64 16.50 20.64
CA SER A 102 20.66 15.58 21.78
C SER A 102 22.06 15.36 22.35
N GLY A 103 23.11 15.53 21.53
CA GLY A 103 24.49 15.22 21.87
C GLY A 103 24.78 13.71 21.93
N SER A 104 23.87 12.88 21.42
CA SER A 104 23.98 11.41 21.45
C SER A 104 23.68 10.82 20.07
N ASP A 105 24.34 9.71 19.75
CA ASP A 105 24.14 8.97 18.49
C ASP A 105 22.67 8.58 18.29
N TYR A 106 22.20 8.63 17.04
CA TYR A 106 20.85 8.25 16.66
C TYR A 106 20.87 7.30 15.46
N ARG A 107 19.81 6.50 15.31
CA ARG A 107 19.67 5.66 14.11
C ARG A 107 19.58 6.54 12.85
N PHE A 108 20.11 6.08 11.73
CA PHE A 108 19.99 6.79 10.47
C PHE A 108 18.51 6.99 10.09
N VAL A 109 18.12 8.25 9.85
CA VAL A 109 16.79 8.64 9.38
C VAL A 109 16.96 9.85 8.49
N LYS A 110 16.54 9.72 7.23
CA LYS A 110 16.53 10.81 6.26
C LYS A 110 15.23 10.77 5.47
N ILE A 111 14.61 11.93 5.28
CA ILE A 111 13.42 12.07 4.44
C ILE A 111 13.88 12.62 3.09
N TYR A 112 13.39 11.99 2.02
CA TYR A 112 13.62 12.43 0.65
C TYR A 112 12.30 12.89 0.05
N LEU A 113 12.34 13.99 -0.69
CA LEU A 113 11.22 14.50 -1.47
C LEU A 113 11.65 14.45 -2.94
N PHE A 114 11.10 13.49 -3.67
CA PHE A 114 11.30 13.28 -5.10
C PHE A 114 10.04 13.65 -5.91
#